data_AF-A0A935RWY5-F1
#
_entry.id   AF-A0A935RWY5-F1
#
_cell.length_a   1.000
_cell.length_b   1.000
_cell.length_c   1.000
_cell.angle_alpha   90.00
_cell.angle_beta   90.00
_cell.angle_gamma   90.00
#
_symmetry.space_group_name_H-M   'P 1'
#
loop_
_entity.id
_entity.type
_entity.pdbx_description
1 polymer ?
#
loop_
_entity_poly.entity_id
_entity_poly.type
_entity_poly.pdbx_seq_one_letter_code
_entity_poly.pdbx_strand_id
1 'polypeptide(L)'
;MKHNTIISLIIFSLFLIGCSNKNSDNSQKINFPTHVYLEKLSPDKKTKAIIYSWSNEAINLLGSDDRFILGFTNPKAKWYIDFELSEGFGTYEGGITGIEWLNANEVVIKRRISDSPKDIKYNLNLNEWLLINKD
;
A
#
# COMPACT_ATOMS: atom_id res chain seq x y z
N MET A 1 -15.08 2.69 78.70
CA MET A 1 -15.53 1.31 78.37
C MET A 1 -15.54 1.20 76.86
N LYS A 2 -14.54 0.49 76.31
CA LYS A 2 -14.66 -0.89 75.76
C LYS A 2 -15.33 -0.95 74.38
N HIS A 3 -14.50 -1.34 73.40
CA HIS A 3 -14.78 -2.12 72.18
C HIS A 3 -15.45 -1.38 71.01
N ASN A 4 -14.70 -1.15 69.92
CA ASN A 4 -14.48 -2.05 68.78
C ASN A 4 -15.76 -2.31 67.97
N THR A 5 -15.85 -1.76 66.76
CA THR A 5 -16.14 -2.59 65.58
C THR A 5 -15.53 -1.94 64.34
N ILE A 6 -14.37 -2.47 63.96
CA ILE A 6 -13.80 -2.44 62.62
C ILE A 6 -14.75 -3.24 61.70
N ILE A 7 -14.77 -2.89 60.41
CA ILE A 7 -15.13 -3.70 59.21
C ILE A 7 -16.05 -2.88 58.31
N SER A 8 -15.45 -2.03 57.48
CA SER A 8 -15.96 -1.73 56.14
C SER A 8 -14.78 -1.27 55.26
N LEU A 9 -13.71 -2.06 55.29
CA LEU A 9 -12.68 -2.08 54.26
C LEU A 9 -12.88 -3.43 53.53
N ILE A 10 -12.63 -3.50 52.22
CA ILE A 10 -12.78 -4.69 51.35
C ILE A 10 -14.13 -4.79 50.61
N ILE A 11 -14.55 -3.78 49.82
CA ILE A 11 -15.29 -4.01 48.56
C ILE A 11 -14.98 -2.89 47.54
N PHE A 12 -13.70 -2.51 47.39
CA PHE A 12 -13.29 -1.60 46.31
C PHE A 12 -11.92 -1.98 45.70
N SER A 13 -11.57 -3.26 45.78
CA SER A 13 -10.33 -3.82 45.20
C SER A 13 -10.59 -4.97 44.20
N LEU A 14 -11.85 -5.27 43.87
CA LEU A 14 -12.21 -6.34 42.92
C LEU A 14 -12.53 -5.84 41.50
N PHE A 15 -12.31 -4.56 41.20
CA PHE A 15 -12.49 -3.99 39.86
C PHE A 15 -11.17 -3.64 39.12
N LEU A 16 -10.06 -4.27 39.52
CA LEU A 16 -8.76 -4.09 38.84
C LEU A 16 -8.15 -5.40 38.29
N ILE A 17 -8.90 -6.50 38.29
CA ILE A 17 -8.49 -7.76 37.67
C ILE A 17 -9.42 -8.02 36.49
N GLY A 18 -9.03 -7.56 35.29
CA GLY A 18 -9.85 -7.81 34.11
C GLY A 18 -9.52 -7.06 32.83
N CYS A 19 -8.36 -6.43 32.71
CA CYS A 19 -7.80 -6.10 31.39
C CYS A 19 -6.39 -6.66 31.34
N SER A 20 -6.31 -7.99 31.31
CA SER A 20 -5.19 -8.64 30.63
C SER A 20 -5.37 -8.31 29.15
N ASN A 21 -4.97 -7.10 28.77
CA ASN A 21 -4.66 -6.81 27.38
C ASN A 21 -3.49 -7.72 27.08
N LYS A 22 -3.79 -8.88 26.50
CA LYS A 22 -2.91 -9.46 25.50
C LYS A 22 -2.71 -8.35 24.48
N ASN A 23 -1.70 -7.52 24.70
CA ASN A 23 -1.04 -6.80 23.64
C ASN A 23 -0.43 -7.91 22.76
N SER A 24 -1.30 -8.51 21.94
CA SER A 24 -0.88 -8.94 20.63
C SER A 24 -0.38 -7.67 19.99
N ASP A 25 0.92 -7.43 20.13
CA ASP A 25 1.69 -6.59 19.23
C ASP A 25 1.62 -7.27 17.84
N ASN A 26 0.42 -7.29 17.26
CA ASN A 26 0.24 -7.24 15.82
C ASN A 26 0.58 -5.81 15.40
N SER A 27 1.83 -5.41 15.66
CA SER A 27 2.45 -4.42 14.78
C SER A 27 2.51 -5.13 13.43
N GLN A 28 1.47 -4.94 12.62
CA GLN A 28 1.53 -5.31 11.22
C GLN A 28 2.74 -4.54 10.68
N LYS A 29 3.88 -5.25 10.54
CA LYS A 29 5.06 -4.69 9.92
C LYS A 29 4.63 -4.31 8.51
N ILE A 30 4.59 -3.02 8.25
CA ILE A 30 4.35 -2.49 6.90
C ILE A 30 5.57 -2.91 6.08
N ASN A 31 5.42 -3.97 5.30
CA ASN A 31 6.44 -4.41 4.37
C ASN A 31 6.37 -3.48 3.16
N PHE A 32 7.43 -2.69 2.96
CA PHE A 32 7.55 -1.87 1.77
C PHE A 32 8.02 -2.74 0.60
N PRO A 33 7.49 -2.53 -0.60
CA PRO A 33 7.92 -3.27 -1.76
C PRO A 33 9.36 -2.86 -2.11
N THR A 34 10.25 -3.85 -2.23
CA THR A 34 11.68 -3.62 -2.45
C THR A 34 12.10 -3.90 -3.89
N HIS A 35 11.37 -4.75 -4.62
CA HIS A 35 11.72 -5.14 -5.97
C HIS A 35 11.27 -4.07 -6.97
N VAL A 36 12.23 -3.47 -7.68
CA VAL A 36 11.97 -2.52 -8.76
C VAL A 36 11.71 -3.30 -10.03
N TYR A 37 10.48 -3.22 -10.54
CA TYR A 37 10.08 -3.85 -11.80
C TYR A 37 10.44 -2.98 -13.00
N LEU A 38 10.08 -1.70 -12.93
CA LEU A 38 10.32 -0.73 -14.01
C LEU A 38 10.53 0.66 -13.41
N GLU A 39 11.37 1.47 -14.04
CA GLU A 39 11.51 2.87 -13.64
C GLU A 39 11.72 3.80 -14.82
N LYS A 40 11.29 5.06 -14.68
CA LYS A 40 11.50 6.08 -15.70
C LYS A 40 11.68 7.46 -15.08
N LEU A 41 12.74 8.14 -15.50
CA LEU A 41 13.03 9.51 -15.09
C LEU A 41 12.10 10.49 -15.80
N SER A 42 11.63 11.50 -15.07
CA SER A 42 10.80 12.59 -15.59
C SER A 42 11.57 13.42 -16.62
N PRO A 43 10.86 14.11 -17.55
CA PRO A 43 11.50 14.94 -18.57
C PRO A 43 12.39 16.06 -17.99
N ASP A 44 12.02 16.59 -16.82
CA ASP A 44 12.79 17.61 -16.11
C ASP A 44 13.94 17.06 -15.27
N LYS A 45 14.12 15.73 -15.27
CA LYS A 45 15.19 14.98 -14.57
C LYS A 45 15.17 15.12 -13.04
N LYS A 46 14.05 15.53 -12.44
CA LYS A 46 13.95 15.73 -10.99
C LYS A 46 13.31 14.56 -10.25
N THR A 47 12.42 13.83 -10.91
CA THR A 47 11.58 12.82 -10.29
C THR A 47 11.64 11.54 -11.09
N LYS A 48 11.76 10.40 -10.42
CA LYS A 48 11.72 9.09 -11.07
C LYS A 48 10.42 8.40 -10.65
N ALA A 49 9.63 7.96 -11.62
CA ALA A 49 8.51 7.06 -11.41
C ALA A 49 9.06 5.63 -11.37
N ILE A 50 8.61 4.84 -10.41
CA ILE A 50 9.07 3.47 -10.18
C ILE A 50 7.85 2.59 -9.99
N ILE A 51 7.75 1.52 -10.77
CA ILE A 51 6.84 0.42 -10.48
C ILE A 51 7.59 -0.60 -9.65
N TYR A 52 7.05 -0.89 -8.49
CA TYR A 52 7.49 -1.99 -7.65
C TYR A 52 6.63 -3.21 -7.93
N SER A 53 7.24 -4.39 -7.95
CA SER A 53 6.50 -5.64 -7.80
C SER A 53 6.67 -6.16 -6.38
N TRP A 54 5.60 -6.72 -5.85
CA TRP A 54 5.58 -7.36 -4.56
C TRP A 54 4.93 -8.73 -4.73
N SER A 55 5.75 -9.77 -4.74
CA SER A 55 5.29 -11.14 -4.63
C SER A 55 5.12 -11.49 -3.15
N ASN A 56 3.97 -12.05 -2.78
CA ASN A 56 3.87 -12.77 -1.52
C ASN A 56 4.39 -14.18 -1.78
N GLU A 57 5.33 -14.69 -0.97
CA GLU A 57 6.02 -15.98 -1.19
C GLU A 57 5.08 -17.21 -1.19
N ALA A 58 3.78 -17.03 -0.95
CA ALA A 58 2.77 -18.03 -1.22
C ALA A 58 2.53 -18.12 -2.74
N ILE A 59 3.45 -18.80 -3.44
CA ILE A 59 3.41 -19.05 -4.88
C ILE A 59 2.14 -19.84 -5.22
N ASN A 60 1.08 -19.16 -5.64
CA ASN A 60 0.02 -19.80 -6.40
C ASN A 60 0.59 -20.16 -7.78
N LEU A 61 0.37 -21.42 -8.20
CA LEU A 61 0.84 -22.01 -9.47
C LEU A 61 0.40 -21.24 -10.74
N LEU A 62 -0.39 -20.19 -10.59
CA LEU A 62 -0.95 -19.34 -11.65
C LEU A 62 -0.26 -17.98 -11.79
N GLY A 63 0.77 -17.66 -10.97
CA GLY A 63 1.51 -16.40 -11.12
C GLY A 63 0.69 -15.12 -10.85
N SER A 64 -0.44 -15.23 -10.14
CA SER A 64 -1.46 -14.19 -9.99
C SER A 64 -1.23 -13.20 -8.85
N ASP A 65 -0.21 -13.40 -8.01
CA ASP A 65 -0.10 -12.68 -6.73
C ASP A 65 1.00 -11.61 -6.72
N ASP A 66 1.53 -11.26 -7.90
CA ASP A 66 2.44 -10.14 -8.08
C ASP A 66 1.65 -8.82 -8.03
N ARG A 67 1.71 -8.17 -6.87
CA ARG A 67 1.17 -6.83 -6.67
C ARG A 67 2.09 -5.79 -7.27
N PHE A 68 1.58 -4.94 -8.16
CA PHE A 68 2.32 -3.85 -8.75
C PHE A 68 1.90 -2.52 -8.13
N ILE A 69 2.87 -1.78 -7.60
CA ILE A 69 2.63 -0.54 -6.86
C ILE A 69 3.41 0.60 -7.51
N LEU A 70 2.79 1.77 -7.66
CA LEU A 70 3.45 2.97 -8.14
C LEU A 70 4.18 3.67 -6.99
N GLY A 71 5.42 4.05 -7.21
CA GLY A 71 6.12 4.97 -6.33
C GLY A 71 6.93 5.99 -7.11
N PHE A 72 7.45 6.94 -6.35
CA PHE A 72 8.23 8.04 -6.87
C PHE A 72 9.43 8.31 -5.95
N THR A 73 10.50 8.80 -6.56
CA THR A 73 11.66 9.25 -5.82
C THR A 73 12.24 10.52 -6.45
N ASN A 74 12.75 11.41 -5.60
CA ASN A 74 13.54 12.57 -5.96
C ASN A 74 14.70 12.70 -4.95
N PRO A 75 15.62 13.67 -5.10
CA PRO A 75 16.75 13.81 -4.17
C PRO A 75 16.39 14.04 -2.70
N LYS A 76 15.15 14.46 -2.41
CA LYS A 76 14.68 14.82 -1.06
C LYS A 76 13.81 13.74 -0.41
N ALA A 77 13.08 12.96 -1.21
CA ALA A 77 12.04 12.09 -0.70
C ALA A 77 11.75 10.91 -1.64
N LYS A 78 11.24 9.84 -1.03
CA LYS A 78 10.66 8.68 -1.69
C LYS A 78 9.25 8.47 -1.13
N TRP A 79 8.28 8.24 -2.01
CA TRP A 79 6.91 7.96 -1.60
C TRP A 79 6.27 6.91 -2.52
N TYR A 80 5.19 6.30 -2.05
CA TYR A 80 4.48 5.22 -2.74
C TYR A 80 3.00 5.49 -2.70
N ILE A 81 2.31 4.99 -3.71
CA ILE A 81 0.86 4.98 -3.81
C ILE A 81 0.47 3.52 -3.74
N ASP A 82 -0.07 3.11 -2.60
CA ASP A 82 -0.58 1.75 -2.39
C ASP A 82 -1.89 1.58 -3.17
N PHE A 83 -1.73 1.38 -4.46
CA PHE A 83 -2.78 1.12 -5.42
C PHE A 83 -2.31 -0.02 -6.32
N GLU A 84 -3.12 -1.06 -6.41
CA GLU A 84 -2.79 -2.22 -7.22
C GLU A 84 -2.94 -1.89 -8.70
N LEU A 85 -1.83 -1.93 -9.43
CA LEU A 85 -1.79 -1.51 -10.83
C LEU A 85 -2.19 -2.62 -11.78
N SER A 86 -1.96 -3.89 -11.43
CA SER A 86 -2.26 -5.03 -12.31
C SER A 86 -3.70 -5.50 -12.25
N GLU A 87 -4.49 -5.07 -11.26
CA GLU A 87 -5.88 -5.50 -11.12
C GLU A 87 -6.81 -4.85 -12.16
N GLY A 88 -7.64 -5.70 -12.75
CA GLY A 88 -8.79 -5.35 -13.59
C GLY A 88 -10.09 -5.23 -12.79
N PHE A 89 -11.23 -5.41 -13.45
CA PHE A 89 -12.54 -5.48 -12.77
C PHE A 89 -12.92 -6.92 -12.37
N GLY A 90 -12.10 -7.93 -12.73
CA GLY A 90 -12.30 -9.35 -12.42
C GLY A 90 -11.03 -10.11 -11.98
N THR A 91 -11.15 -11.43 -11.86
CA THR A 91 -10.13 -12.38 -11.37
C THR A 91 -8.99 -12.71 -12.35
N TYR A 92 -8.70 -11.84 -13.32
CA TYR A 92 -7.80 -12.18 -14.42
C TYR A 92 -6.43 -11.49 -14.32
N GLU A 93 -5.42 -12.23 -14.77
CA GLU A 93 -4.02 -11.81 -14.89
C GLU A 93 -3.89 -10.49 -15.64
N GLY A 94 -3.25 -9.53 -15.00
CA GLY A 94 -2.88 -8.25 -15.57
C GLY A 94 -1.39 -7.98 -15.35
N GLY A 95 -0.80 -7.17 -16.21
CA GLY A 95 0.61 -6.82 -16.12
C GLY A 95 0.90 -5.38 -16.51
N ILE A 96 2.05 -4.89 -16.06
CA ILE A 96 2.56 -3.58 -16.44
C ILE A 96 3.49 -3.72 -17.63
N THR A 97 3.21 -2.98 -18.69
CA THR A 97 3.99 -3.01 -19.94
C THR A 97 4.90 -1.79 -20.09
N GLY A 98 4.63 -0.71 -19.36
CA GLY A 98 5.45 0.50 -19.48
C GLY A 98 5.06 1.64 -18.53
N ILE A 99 5.97 2.60 -18.44
CA ILE A 99 5.78 3.92 -17.83
C ILE A 99 6.08 4.96 -18.90
N GLU A 100 5.27 6.00 -18.97
CA GLU A 100 5.47 7.14 -19.86
C GLU A 100 5.16 8.45 -19.13
N TRP A 101 6.06 9.41 -19.22
CA TRP A 101 5.80 10.75 -18.71
C TRP A 101 5.18 11.59 -19.80
N LEU A 102 4.00 12.16 -19.55
CA LEU A 102 3.38 13.13 -20.45
C LEU A 102 3.99 14.52 -20.28
N ASN A 103 4.38 14.85 -19.04
CA ASN A 103 5.08 16.07 -18.66
C ASN A 103 5.77 15.85 -17.30
N ALA A 104 6.20 16.92 -16.61
CA ALA A 104 6.87 16.80 -15.31
C ALA A 104 5.96 16.29 -14.17
N ASN A 105 4.64 16.37 -14.34
CA ASN A 105 3.65 16.11 -13.28
C ASN A 105 2.63 15.02 -13.63
N GLU A 106 2.65 14.50 -14.86
CA GLU A 106 1.71 13.46 -15.29
C GLU A 106 2.46 12.25 -15.85
N VAL A 107 2.08 11.08 -15.34
CA VAL A 107 2.63 9.79 -15.74
C VAL A 107 1.51 8.85 -16.18
N VAL A 108 1.73 8.14 -17.27
CA VAL A 108 0.88 7.07 -17.77
C VAL A 108 1.56 5.74 -17.49
N ILE A 109 0.78 4.81 -16.93
CA ILE A 109 1.16 3.45 -16.64
C ILE A 109 0.43 2.59 -17.65
N LYS A 110 1.20 2.01 -18.58
CA LYS A 110 0.69 1.19 -19.67
C LYS A 110 0.45 -0.21 -19.17
N ARG A 111 -0.78 -0.71 -19.33
CA ARG A 111 -1.20 -1.98 -18.77
C ARG A 111 -1.64 -2.97 -19.83
N ARG A 112 -1.42 -4.25 -19.57
CA ARG A 112 -2.01 -5.35 -20.34
C ARG A 112 -2.87 -6.16 -19.38
N ILE A 113 -4.16 -5.88 -19.39
CA ILE A 113 -5.17 -6.60 -18.62
C ILE A 113 -6.18 -7.15 -19.62
N SER A 114 -6.52 -8.42 -19.48
CA SER A 114 -7.37 -9.13 -20.44
C SER A 114 -8.80 -8.58 -20.49
N ASP A 115 -9.33 -8.12 -19.37
CA ASP A 115 -10.70 -7.61 -19.20
C ASP A 115 -10.81 -6.08 -19.26
N SER A 116 -9.68 -5.36 -19.26
CA SER A 116 -9.64 -3.91 -19.21
C SER A 116 -8.59 -3.36 -20.18
N PRO A 117 -9.00 -2.72 -21.29
CA PRO A 117 -8.08 -2.08 -22.20
C PRO A 117 -7.60 -0.71 -21.68
N LYS A 118 -7.82 -0.36 -20.41
CA LYS A 118 -7.53 0.98 -19.89
C LYS A 118 -6.15 1.07 -19.24
N ASP A 119 -5.43 2.13 -19.57
CA ASP A 119 -4.21 2.54 -18.88
C ASP A 119 -4.55 3.42 -17.67
N ILE A 120 -3.57 3.69 -16.81
CA ILE A 120 -3.73 4.60 -15.68
C ILE A 120 -2.94 5.86 -15.95
N LYS A 121 -3.58 7.02 -15.86
CA LYS A 121 -2.89 8.30 -15.77
C LYS A 121 -2.90 8.77 -14.32
N TYR A 122 -1.74 9.11 -13.80
CA TYR A 122 -1.58 9.68 -12.47
C TYR A 122 -1.01 11.11 -12.56
N ASN A 123 -1.61 12.03 -11.82
CA ASN A 123 -1.20 13.42 -11.70
C ASN A 123 -0.57 13.66 -10.32
N LEU A 124 0.73 13.98 -10.32
CA LEU A 124 1.52 14.18 -9.11
C LEU A 124 1.09 15.42 -8.33
N ASN A 125 0.64 16.49 -9.00
CA ASN A 125 0.26 17.73 -8.34
C ASN A 125 -1.09 17.60 -7.63
N LEU A 126 -2.03 16.90 -8.26
CA LEU A 126 -3.37 16.69 -7.72
C LEU A 126 -3.44 15.49 -6.79
N ASN A 127 -2.45 14.58 -6.84
CA ASN A 127 -2.49 13.29 -6.17
C ASN A 127 -3.72 12.45 -6.57
N GLU A 128 -4.03 12.45 -7.87
CA GLU A 128 -5.21 11.80 -8.44
C GLU A 128 -4.81 10.86 -9.58
N TRP A 129 -5.55 9.76 -9.73
CA TRP A 129 -5.48 8.90 -10.89
C TRP A 129 -6.81 8.80 -11.62
N LEU A 130 -6.72 8.49 -12.91
CA LEU A 130 -7.87 8.18 -13.74
C LEU A 130 -7.53 7.08 -14.74
N LEU A 131 -8.54 6.26 -15.05
CA LEU A 131 -8.45 5.25 -16.09
C LEU A 131 -8.65 5.92 -17.46
N ILE A 132 -7.67 5.77 -18.35
CA ILE A 132 -7.71 6.31 -19.71
C ILE A 132 -7.83 5.18 -20.73
N ASN A 133 -8.43 5.47 -21.88
CA ASN A 133 -8.36 4.55 -23.02
C ASN A 133 -6.93 4.53 -23.57
N LYS A 134 -6.52 3.40 -24.14
CA LYS A 134 -5.27 3.30 -24.89
C LYS A 134 -5.34 4.18 -26.14
N ASP A 135 -4.28 4.92 -26.36
CA ASP A 135 -4.03 5.66 -27.62
C ASP A 135 -3.70 4.70 -28.77
#